data_AF-A0A925VZ78-F1
#
_entry.id   AF-A0A925VZ78-F1
#
_cell.length_a   1.000
_cell.length_b   1.000
_cell.length_c   1.000
_cell.angle_alpha   90.00
_cell.angle_beta   90.00
_cell.angle_gamma   90.00
#
_symmetry.space_group_name_H-M   'P 1'
#
loop_
_entity.id
_entity.type
_entity.pdbx_description
1 polymer ?
#
loop_
_entity_poly.entity_id
_entity_poly.type
_entity_poly.pdbx_seq_one_letter_code
_entity_poly.pdbx_strand_id
1 'polypeptide(L)'
;MSDVKREEAELKIGAVLLAEWDPLDVRTQPDHANEYLPYAHEIYGLLIRGGSDVQVGRLLHQIEREQMHHPEADSRDLSAVLRTLRALEKTI
;
A
#
# COMPACT_ATOMS: atom_id res chain seq x y z
N MET A 1 -5.83 21.45 -9.48
CA MET A 1 -4.58 21.39 -8.70
C MET A 1 -4.61 20.31 -7.62
N SER A 2 -5.77 19.99 -7.05
CA SER A 2 -5.93 18.95 -6.01
C SER A 2 -5.70 17.52 -6.53
N ASP A 3 -6.18 17.20 -7.73
CA ASP A 3 -6.06 15.84 -8.29
C ASP A 3 -4.62 15.44 -8.63
N VAL A 4 -3.78 16.38 -9.10
CA VAL A 4 -2.36 16.10 -9.41
C VAL A 4 -1.58 15.68 -8.16
N LYS A 5 -1.85 16.33 -7.02
CA LYS A 5 -1.22 15.96 -5.74
C LYS A 5 -1.67 14.60 -5.24
N ARG A 6 -2.92 14.23 -5.52
CA ARG A 6 -3.48 12.92 -5.19
C ARG A 6 -2.82 11.83 -6.03
N GLU A 7 -2.78 11.98 -7.34
CA GLU A 7 -2.16 11.00 -8.24
C GLU A 7 -0.67 10.80 -7.89
N GLU A 8 0.06 11.86 -7.59
CA GLU A 8 1.44 11.77 -7.11
C GLU A 8 1.57 11.01 -5.78
N ALA A 9 0.63 11.21 -4.85
CA ALA A 9 0.62 10.50 -3.58
C ALA A 9 0.30 9.01 -3.76
N GLU A 10 -0.70 8.68 -4.59
CA GLU A 10 -1.08 7.31 -4.91
C GLU A 10 0.06 6.57 -5.63
N LEU A 11 0.77 7.23 -6.55
CA LEU A 11 1.97 6.66 -7.20
C LEU A 11 3.08 6.36 -6.18
N LYS A 12 3.34 7.28 -5.24
CA LYS A 12 4.34 7.07 -4.18
C LYS A 12 3.94 5.92 -3.25
N ILE A 13 2.66 5.83 -2.89
CA ILE A 13 2.14 4.72 -2.08
C ILE A 13 2.29 3.40 -2.84
N GLY A 14 1.93 3.37 -4.13
CA GLY A 14 2.08 2.19 -4.98
C GLY A 14 3.53 1.70 -5.07
N ALA A 15 4.50 2.63 -5.17
CA ALA A 15 5.92 2.29 -5.13
C ALA A 15 6.36 1.69 -3.79
N VAL A 16 5.83 2.19 -2.66
CA VAL A 16 6.09 1.61 -1.34
C VAL A 16 5.53 0.19 -1.24
N LEU A 17 4.31 -0.04 -1.75
CA LEU A 17 3.69 -1.37 -1.78
C LEU A 17 4.52 -2.35 -2.61
N LEU A 18 4.98 -1.94 -3.79
CA LEU A 18 5.83 -2.76 -4.65
C LEU A 18 7.18 -3.09 -4.00
N ALA A 19 7.76 -2.15 -3.25
CA ALA A 19 9.08 -2.33 -2.64
C ALA A 19 9.05 -3.18 -1.37
N GLU A 20 8.07 -2.94 -0.50
CA GLU A 20 8.07 -3.42 0.90
C GLU A 20 6.97 -4.44 1.21
N TRP A 21 5.89 -4.47 0.42
CA TRP A 21 4.76 -5.34 0.67
C TRP A 21 4.69 -6.52 -0.30
N ASP A 22 4.86 -6.29 -1.60
CA ASP A 22 4.77 -7.22 -2.73
C ASP A 22 4.55 -8.73 -2.38
N PRO A 23 3.29 -9.14 -2.12
CA PRO A 23 2.97 -10.52 -1.81
C PRO A 23 2.97 -11.45 -3.03
N LEU A 24 2.97 -10.88 -4.24
CA LEU A 24 2.89 -11.61 -5.51
C LEU A 24 4.27 -11.78 -6.17
N ASP A 25 5.32 -11.21 -5.59
CA ASP A 25 6.70 -11.13 -6.09
C ASP A 25 6.77 -10.55 -7.52
N VAL A 26 5.91 -9.58 -7.81
CA VAL A 26 5.80 -8.93 -9.12
C VAL A 26 6.82 -7.82 -9.34
N ARG A 27 7.54 -7.36 -8.29
CA ARG A 27 8.63 -6.38 -8.40
C ARG A 27 9.76 -6.80 -9.33
N THR A 28 9.93 -8.12 -9.52
CA THR A 28 10.95 -8.70 -10.40
C THR A 28 10.48 -8.79 -11.85
N GLN A 29 9.19 -8.55 -12.10
CA GLN A 29 8.57 -8.69 -13.40
C GLN A 29 8.51 -7.33 -14.11
N PRO A 30 9.00 -7.24 -15.35
CA PRO A 30 8.80 -6.04 -16.16
C PRO A 30 7.30 -5.85 -16.39
N ASP A 31 6.80 -4.62 -16.20
CA ASP A 31 5.41 -4.16 -16.41
C ASP A 31 4.45 -4.15 -15.21
N HIS A 32 4.86 -4.56 -14.00
CA HIS A 32 3.97 -4.54 -12.83
C HIS A 32 4.10 -3.31 -11.91
N ALA A 33 4.72 -2.23 -12.39
CA ALA A 33 4.88 -0.99 -11.62
C ALA A 33 3.56 -0.39 -11.11
N ASN A 34 2.45 -0.69 -11.80
CA ASN A 34 1.12 -0.15 -11.52
C ASN A 34 0.17 -1.17 -10.88
N GLU A 35 0.61 -2.40 -10.62
CA GLU A 35 -0.22 -3.48 -10.06
C GLU A 35 -0.88 -3.07 -8.73
N TYR A 36 -0.16 -2.27 -7.94
CA TYR A 36 -0.59 -1.86 -6.60
C TYR A 36 -1.35 -0.53 -6.55
N LEU A 37 -1.57 0.14 -7.69
CA LEU A 37 -2.28 1.43 -7.73
C LEU A 37 -3.71 1.37 -7.16
N PRO A 38 -4.54 0.34 -7.44
CA PRO A 38 -5.87 0.24 -6.85
C PRO A 38 -5.84 0.24 -5.31
N TYR A 39 -4.87 -0.45 -4.71
CA TYR A 39 -4.69 -0.48 -3.25
C TYR A 39 -4.09 0.82 -2.71
N ALA A 40 -3.21 1.45 -3.50
CA ALA A 40 -2.64 2.73 -3.15
C ALA A 40 -3.71 3.82 -2.99
N HIS A 41 -4.75 3.78 -3.83
CA HIS A 41 -5.92 4.66 -3.72
C HIS A 41 -6.67 4.50 -2.40
N GLU A 42 -6.91 3.27 -1.98
CA GLU A 42 -7.60 2.97 -0.72
C GLU A 42 -6.78 3.40 0.50
N ILE A 43 -5.47 3.10 0.48
CA ILE A 43 -4.53 3.51 1.53
C ILE A 43 -4.40 5.03 1.60
N TYR A 44 -4.29 5.71 0.45
CA TYR A 44 -4.33 7.17 0.40
C TYR A 44 -5.58 7.71 1.11
N GLY A 45 -6.74 7.13 0.80
CA GLY A 45 -8.00 7.48 1.45
C GLY A 45 -8.01 7.26 2.96
N LEU A 46 -7.32 6.24 3.47
CA LEU A 46 -7.14 6.02 4.91
C LEU A 46 -6.20 7.06 5.52
N LEU A 47 -5.05 7.33 4.90
CA LEU A 47 -4.05 8.27 5.41
C LEU A 47 -4.63 9.69 5.53
N ILE A 48 -5.30 10.21 4.50
CA ILE A 48 -5.89 11.56 4.54
C ILE A 48 -7.01 11.71 5.60
N ARG A 49 -7.62 10.61 6.02
CA ARG A 49 -8.65 10.57 7.07
C ARG A 49 -8.06 10.36 8.48
N GLY A 50 -6.73 10.29 8.60
CA GLY A 50 -6.05 10.01 9.87
C GLY A 50 -6.17 8.54 10.30
N GLY A 51 -6.28 7.63 9.33
CA GLY A 51 -6.34 6.19 9.59
C GLY A 51 -5.09 5.70 10.32
N SER A 52 -5.29 4.87 11.34
CA SER A 52 -4.22 4.28 12.17
C SER A 52 -3.45 3.16 11.46
N ASP A 53 -2.27 2.82 11.97
CA ASP A 53 -1.44 1.72 11.43
C ASP A 53 -2.17 0.39 11.47
N VAL A 54 -3.01 0.20 12.50
CA VAL A 54 -3.87 -0.98 12.63
C VAL A 54 -4.88 -1.05 11.49
N GLN A 55 -5.45 0.08 11.05
CA GLN A 55 -6.40 0.09 9.95
C GLN A 55 -5.72 -0.20 8.61
N VAL A 56 -4.55 0.39 8.37
CA VAL A 56 -3.77 0.14 7.15
C VAL A 56 -3.29 -1.32 7.11
N GLY A 57 -2.75 -1.84 8.22
CA GLY A 57 -2.30 -3.23 8.31
C GLY A 57 -3.44 -4.23 8.12
N ARG A 58 -4.62 -3.98 8.73
CA ARG A 58 -5.81 -4.80 8.51
C ARG A 58 -6.25 -4.81 7.04
N LEU A 59 -6.21 -3.66 6.37
CA LEU A 59 -6.53 -3.56 4.95
C LEU A 59 -5.55 -4.42 4.11
N LEU A 60 -4.25 -4.30 4.35
CA LEU A 60 -3.24 -5.07 3.61
C LEU A 60 -3.40 -6.59 3.81
N HIS A 61 -3.58 -7.05 5.05
CA HIS A 61 -3.85 -8.47 5.33
C HIS A 61 -5.16 -8.94 4.69
N GLN A 62 -6.20 -8.10 4.70
CA GLN A 62 -7.46 -8.40 4.05
C GLN A 62 -7.28 -8.58 2.53
N ILE A 63 -6.55 -7.67 1.87
CA ILE A 63 -6.26 -7.76 0.44
C ILE A 63 -5.47 -9.04 0.12
N GLU A 64 -4.42 -9.34 0.90
CA GLU A 64 -3.65 -10.57 0.70
C GLU A 64 -4.51 -11.83 0.80
N ARG A 65 -5.39 -11.89 1.82
CA ARG A 65 -6.23 -13.05 2.07
C ARG A 65 -7.36 -13.20 1.04
N GLU A 66 -8.08 -12.11 0.78
CA GLU A 66 -9.35 -12.15 0.04
C GLU A 66 -9.18 -11.94 -1.45
N GLN A 67 -8.17 -11.17 -1.88
CA GLN A 67 -7.95 -10.87 -3.29
C GLN A 67 -6.78 -11.66 -3.87
N MET A 68 -5.69 -11.80 -3.11
CA MET A 68 -4.48 -12.52 -3.56
C MET A 68 -4.48 -14.01 -3.17
N HIS A 69 -5.53 -14.48 -2.48
CA HIS A 69 -5.71 -15.87 -2.07
C HIS A 69 -4.52 -16.43 -1.27
N HIS A 70 -3.87 -15.59 -0.47
CA HIS A 70 -2.78 -15.96 0.44
C HIS A 70 -3.28 -16.02 1.89
N PRO A 71 -3.73 -17.18 2.39
CA PRO A 71 -4.28 -17.31 3.74
C PRO A 71 -3.23 -17.17 4.85
N GLU A 72 -1.94 -17.34 4.54
CA GLU A 72 -0.83 -17.20 5.52
C GLU A 72 -0.47 -15.72 5.80
N ALA A 73 -1.13 -14.81 5.08
CA ALA A 73 -0.90 -13.37 5.13
C ALA A 73 -1.10 -12.73 6.50
N ASP A 74 -2.00 -13.26 7.34
CA ASP A 74 -2.30 -12.69 8.67
C ASP A 74 -1.07 -12.67 9.62
N SER A 75 0.01 -13.36 9.25
CA SER A 75 1.28 -13.40 9.99
C SER A 75 2.42 -12.55 9.41
N ARG A 76 2.22 -11.93 8.23
CA ARG A 76 3.26 -11.11 7.57
C ARG A 76 3.60 -9.90 8.42
N ASP A 77 4.89 -9.64 8.63
CA ASP A 77 5.33 -8.41 9.27
C ASP A 77 5.17 -7.21 8.31
N LEU A 78 4.22 -6.33 8.63
CA LEU A 78 3.97 -5.10 7.87
C LEU A 78 4.69 -3.87 8.44
N SER A 79 5.55 -4.05 9.45
CA SER A 79 6.20 -2.93 10.16
C SER A 79 7.02 -2.02 9.23
N ALA A 80 7.69 -2.60 8.22
CA ALA A 80 8.46 -1.85 7.24
C ALA A 80 7.55 -0.98 6.36
N VAL A 81 6.50 -1.59 5.79
CA VAL A 81 5.49 -0.90 4.96
C VAL A 81 4.85 0.25 5.73
N LEU A 82 4.35 -0.02 6.94
CA LEU A 82 3.67 0.98 7.78
C LEU A 82 4.57 2.16 8.13
N ARG A 83 5.84 1.89 8.48
CA ARG A 83 6.83 2.94 8.77
C ARG A 83 7.04 3.86 7.56
N THR A 84 7.18 3.28 6.37
CA THR A 84 7.41 4.04 5.15
C THR A 84 6.17 4.84 4.75
N LEU A 85 4.97 4.27 4.88
CA LEU A 85 3.71 4.97 4.65
C LEU A 85 3.52 6.15 5.62
N ARG A 86 3.94 6.02 6.88
CA ARG A 86 3.91 7.13 7.85
C ARG A 86 4.92 8.23 7.59
N ALA A 87 6.09 7.87 7.09
CA ALA A 87 7.04 8.88 6.62
C ALA A 87 6.46 9.63 5.43
N LEU A 88 5.80 8.93 4.51
CA LEU A 88 5.18 9.50 3.32
C LEU A 88 3.98 10.40 3.66
N GLU A 89 3.12 9.99 4.60
CA GLU A 89 1.96 10.78 5.07
C GLU A 89 2.34 12.21 5.48
N LYS A 90 3.52 12.40 6.08
CA LYS A 90 4.02 13.73 6.48
C LYS A 90 4.39 14.65 5.30
N THR A 91 4.41 14.11 4.09
CA THR A 91 4.81 14.80 2.85
C THR A 91 3.65 15.02 1.87
N ILE A 92 2.47 14.45 2.18
CA ILE A 92 1.23 14.57 1.42
C ILE A 92 0.45 15.78 1.95
#